data_AF-A0A3R6Q400-F1
#
_entry.id   AF-A0A3R6Q400-F1
#
_cell.length_a   1.000
_cell.length_b   1.000
_cell.length_c   1.000
_cell.angle_alpha   90.00
_cell.angle_beta   90.00
_cell.angle_gamma   90.00
#
_symmetry.space_group_name_H-M   'P 1'
#
loop_
_entity.id
_entity.type
_entity.pdbx_description
1 polymer ?
#
loop_
_entity_poly.entity_id
_entity_poly.type
_entity_poly.pdbx_seq_one_letter_code
_entity_poly.pdbx_strand_id
1 'polypeptide(L)' 'MDFKKLPFSQMLQDRRVFGIFDDVFQQGTWLNVSALLASESCIEDAYADGTIPSETLDLIVERLEDLQA' A
#
# COMPACT_ATOMS: atom_id res chain seq x y z
N MET A 1 -14.51 -1.77 -2.51
CA MET A 1 -13.99 -2.52 -1.33
C MET A 1 -13.02 -1.58 -0.63
N ASP A 2 -13.18 -1.30 0.67
CA ASP A 2 -12.34 -0.31 1.37
C ASP A 2 -10.94 -0.85 1.66
N PHE A 3 -10.03 -0.70 0.69
CA PHE A 3 -8.62 -1.07 0.85
C PHE A 3 -7.94 -0.31 1.98
N LYS A 4 -8.41 0.89 2.34
CA LYS A 4 -7.81 1.72 3.40
C LYS A 4 -7.82 1.04 4.78
N LYS A 5 -8.78 0.13 5.02
CA LYS A 5 -9.02 -0.60 6.27
C LYS A 5 -8.58 -2.06 6.23
N LEU A 6 -8.08 -2.52 5.09
CA LEU A 6 -7.60 -3.89 4.96
C LEU A 6 -6.13 -3.94 5.38
N PRO A 7 -5.72 -4.97 6.14
CA PRO A 7 -4.33 -5.13 6.51
C PRO A 7 -3.49 -5.39 5.26
N PHE A 8 -2.27 -4.85 5.24
CA PHE A 8 -1.35 -5.03 4.11
C PHE A 8 -1.14 -6.50 3.78
N SER A 9 -1.01 -7.36 4.80
CA SER A 9 -0.91 -8.81 4.64
C SER A 9 -2.07 -9.47 3.89
N GLN A 10 -3.28 -8.90 3.89
CA GLN A 10 -4.40 -9.35 3.06
C GLN A 10 -4.40 -8.67 1.69
N MET A 11 -4.19 -7.35 1.65
CA MET A 11 -4.19 -6.59 0.39
C MET A 11 -3.14 -7.09 -0.59
N LEU A 12 -1.92 -7.29 -0.10
CA LEU A 12 -0.77 -7.71 -0.88
C LEU A 12 -0.84 -9.18 -1.31
N GLN A 13 -1.87 -9.94 -0.91
CA GLN A 13 -2.14 -11.26 -1.49
C GLN A 13 -2.65 -11.16 -2.93
N ASP A 14 -3.33 -10.06 -3.30
CA ASP A 14 -3.67 -9.82 -4.70
C ASP A 14 -2.42 -9.33 -5.42
N ARG A 15 -1.98 -10.09 -6.44
CA ARG A 15 -0.80 -9.74 -7.25
C ARG A 15 -0.90 -8.36 -7.90
N ARG A 16 -2.10 -7.89 -8.24
CA ARG A 16 -2.30 -6.56 -8.85
C ARG A 16 -2.05 -5.46 -7.83
N VAL A 17 -2.58 -5.64 -6.62
CA VAL A 17 -2.34 -4.74 -5.49
C VAL A 17 -0.85 -4.75 -5.13
N PHE A 18 -0.24 -5.93 -5.02
CA PHE A 18 1.20 -6.06 -4.79
C PHE A 18 2.02 -5.30 -5.83
N GLY A 19 1.67 -5.43 -7.12
CA GLY A 19 2.36 -4.72 -8.20
C GLY A 19 2.25 -3.20 -8.10
N ILE A 20 1.10 -2.66 -7.68
CA ILE A 20 0.91 -1.22 -7.44
C ILE A 20 1.84 -0.75 -6.32
N PHE A 21 1.85 -1.47 -5.20
CA PHE A 21 2.74 -1.15 -4.09
C PHE A 21 4.21 -1.23 -4.53
N ASP A 22 4.62 -2.29 -5.21
CA ASP A 22 6.01 -2.50 -5.62
C ASP A 22 6.48 -1.39 -6.57
N ASP A 23 5.64 -1.00 -7.54
CA ASP A 23 5.92 0.11 -8.46
C ASP A 23 6.12 1.45 -7.71
N VAL A 24 5.16 1.82 -6.84
CA VAL A 24 5.22 3.10 -6.13
C VAL A 24 6.37 3.14 -5.11
N PHE A 25 6.62 2.04 -4.39
CA PHE A 25 7.74 1.95 -3.45
C PHE A 25 9.10 1.95 -4.16
N GLN A 26 9.22 1.31 -5.31
CA GLN A 26 10.44 1.36 -6.13
C GLN A 26 10.70 2.77 -6.67
N GLN A 27 9.66 3.49 -7.11
CA GLN A 27 9.79 4.88 -7.56
C GLN A 27 10.28 5.81 -6.45
N GLY A 28 9.80 5.59 -5.21
CA GLY A 28 10.19 6.39 -4.06
C GLY A 28 11.49 5.95 -3.36
N THR A 29 12.15 4.87 -3.82
CA THR A 29 13.30 4.24 -3.12
C THR A 29 12.96 3.87 -1.66
N TRP A 30 11.70 3.52 -1.39
CA TRP A 30 11.23 3.17 -0.05
C TRP A 30 11.47 1.69 0.25
N LEU A 31 11.17 1.30 1.50
CA LEU A 31 11.24 -0.09 1.99
C LEU A 31 10.71 -1.09 0.97
N ASN A 32 11.32 -2.28 0.91
CA ASN A 32 10.81 -3.33 0.05
C ASN A 32 9.37 -3.70 0.48
N VAL A 33 8.42 -3.75 -0.45
CA VAL A 33 7.01 -4.09 -0.18
C VAL A 33 6.85 -5.43 0.54
N SER A 34 7.82 -6.33 0.38
CA SER A 34 7.87 -7.57 1.16
C SER A 34 7.91 -7.37 2.68
N ALA A 35 8.39 -6.23 3.18
CA ALA A 35 8.32 -5.88 4.60
C ALA A 35 6.87 -5.69 5.08
N LEU A 36 5.97 -5.29 4.18
CA LEU A 36 4.54 -5.09 4.48
C LEU A 36 3.71 -6.37 4.35
N LEU A 37 4.24 -7.43 3.71
CA LEU A 37 3.55 -8.72 3.58
C LEU A 37 3.25 -9.37 4.94
N ALA A 38 4.11 -9.13 5.94
CA ALA A 38 3.92 -9.61 7.32
C ALA A 38 3.23 -8.57 8.21
N SER A 39 2.90 -7.39 7.69
CA SER A 39 2.31 -6.31 8.48
C SER A 39 0.81 -6.50 8.63
N GLU A 40 0.35 -6.43 9.87
CA GLU A 40 -1.07 -6.36 10.22
C GLU A 40 -1.61 -4.93 10.17
N SER A 41 -0.74 -3.93 9.93
CA SER A 41 -1.14 -2.54 9.76
C SER A 41 -1.91 -2.33 8.46
N CYS A 42 -2.78 -1.33 8.45
CA CYS A 42 -3.52 -0.89 7.27
C CYS A 42 -2.92 0.41 6.70
N ILE A 43 -3.45 0.87 5.55
CA ILE A 43 -3.07 2.17 4.98
C ILE A 43 -3.35 3.32 5.96
N GLU A 44 -4.49 3.31 6.67
CA GLU A 44 -4.80 4.33 7.68
C GLU A 44 -3.76 4.35 8.82
N ASP A 45 -3.30 3.18 9.28
CA ASP A 45 -2.25 3.11 10.29
C ASP A 45 -0.92 3.65 9.75
N ALA A 46 -0.59 3.36 8.49
CA ALA A 46 0.60 3.91 7.85
C ALA A 46 0.56 5.44 7.73
N TYR A 47 -0.61 6.02 7.45
CA TYR A 47 -0.81 7.47 7.48
C TYR A 47 -0.63 8.05 8.88
N ALA A 48 -1.10 7.35 9.92
CA ALA A 48 -1.03 7.82 11.30
C ALA A 48 0.38 7.68 11.90
N ASP A 49 1.09 6.59 11.56
CA ASP A 49 2.42 6.27 12.06
C ASP A 49 3.51 7.08 11.34
N GLY A 50 3.24 7.54 10.11
CA GLY A 50 4.16 8.37 9.34
C GLY A 50 5.41 7.63 8.84
N THR A 51 5.44 6.30 8.99
CA THR A 51 6.52 5.44 8.47
C THR A 51 6.59 5.46 6.95
N ILE A 52 5.46 5.70 6.26
CA ILE A 52 5.41 5.89 4.81
C ILE A 52 4.91 7.32 4.55
N PRO A 53 5.51 8.09 3.61
CA PRO A 53 5.04 9.42 3.29
C PRO A 53 3.60 9.39 2.81
N SER A 54 2.82 10.40 3.21
CA SER A 54 1.45 10.57 2.74
C SER A 54 1.38 10.59 1.21
N GLU A 55 2.31 11.28 0.52
CA GLU A 55 2.35 11.32 -0.95
C GLU A 55 2.47 9.93 -1.60
N THR A 56 3.28 9.04 -1.00
CA THR A 56 3.43 7.66 -1.47
C THR A 56 2.15 6.86 -1.24
N LEU A 57 1.51 7.03 -0.08
CA LEU A 57 0.23 6.38 0.24
C LEU A 57 -0.90 6.90 -0.66
N ASP A 58 -0.94 8.20 -0.96
CA ASP A 58 -1.94 8.82 -1.84
C ASP A 58 -1.85 8.25 -3.26
N LEU A 59 -0.64 8.10 -3.80
CA LEU A 59 -0.43 7.46 -5.12
C LEU A 59 -0.90 6.00 -5.13
N ILE A 60 -0.65 5.25 -4.06
CA ILE A 60 -1.12 3.87 -3.93
C ILE A 60 -2.64 3.82 -3.89
N VAL A 61 -3.26 4.69 -3.08
CA VAL A 61 -4.73 4.78 -2.97
C VAL A 61 -5.34 5.14 -4.32
N GLU A 62 -4.79 6.14 -5.03
CA GLU A 62 -5.27 6.56 -6.36
C GLU A 62 -5.22 5.39 -7.35
N ARG A 63 -4.09 4.68 -7.41
CA ARG A 63 -3.92 3.50 -8.28
C ARG A 63 -4.86 2.34 -7.90
N LEU A 64 -5.16 2.17 -6.61
CA LEU A 64 -6.10 1.15 -6.14
C LEU A 64 -7.56 1.49 -6.47
N GLU A 65 -7.92 2.77 -6.43
CA GLU A 65 -9.24 3.26 -6.85
C GLU A 65 -9.42 3.08 -8.37
N ASP A 66 -8.38 3.35 -9.17
CA ASP A 66 -8.37 3.07 -10.61
C ASP A 66 -8.53 1.57 -10.92
N LEU A 67 -7.92 0.68 -10.13
CA LEU A 67 -8.07 -0.77 -10.27
C LEU A 67 -9.52 -1.26 -10.00
N GLN A 68 -10.32 -0.50 -9.26
CA GLN A 68 -11.74 -0.82 -8.99
C GLN A 68 -12.71 -0.21 -10.02
N ALA A 69 -12.25 0.68 -10.89
CA ALA A 69 -13.05 1.33 -11.94
C ALA A 69 -13.26 0.41 -13.16
#